data_AF-A0A183H972-F1
#
_entry.id   AF-A0A183H972-F1
#
_cell.length_a   1.000
_cell.length_b   1.000
_cell.length_c   1.000
_cell.angle_alpha   90.00
_cell.angle_beta   90.00
_cell.angle_gamma   90.00
#
_symmetry.space_group_name_H-M   'P 1'
#
loop_
_entity.id
_entity.type
_entity.pdbx_description
1 polymer ?
#
loop_
_entity_poly.entity_id
_entity_poly.type
_entity_poly.pdbx_seq_one_letter_code
_entity_poly.pdbx_strand_id
1 'polypeptide(L)'
;MFTAVQEMASSSTAPHSSSAKLAQSVAAERRKKVFLGQLPVDFLRIAVPSPASVERQQQQSVVPFYIADPNLVAQQALLQAQHAFYSFVPPNTRGRISITVVEAKLVKNYGLIRMDPYCCVRVGNSVFETPRSVSGGKTPKWNRIINAYLPYGVESFYLQIYDEKAFTADECIAWAHIILPNGIFAGEIIDDWYQLSGQQVRVQVHSI
;
A
#
# COMPACT_ATOMS: atom_id res chain seq x y z
N MET A 1 -64.85 -10.05 -35.88
CA MET A 1 -63.69 -10.91 -35.55
C MET A 1 -62.51 -9.97 -35.41
N PHE A 2 -61.98 -9.84 -34.17
CA PHE A 2 -60.73 -9.24 -33.67
C PHE A 2 -59.91 -8.33 -34.61
N THR A 3 -59.37 -7.16 -34.22
CA THR A 3 -58.52 -6.90 -33.05
C THR A 3 -58.31 -5.39 -32.86
N ALA A 4 -58.21 -4.94 -31.61
CA ALA A 4 -57.71 -3.61 -31.24
C ALA A 4 -56.19 -3.65 -31.10
N VAL A 5 -55.47 -2.63 -31.56
CA VAL A 5 -54.23 -2.17 -30.92
C VAL A 5 -54.04 -0.67 -31.16
N GLN A 6 -53.75 0.01 -30.06
CA GLN A 6 -53.50 1.42 -29.93
C GLN A 6 -51.99 1.68 -30.02
N GLU A 7 -51.56 2.66 -30.81
CA GLU A 7 -50.17 3.13 -30.83
C GLU A 7 -50.13 4.63 -30.50
N MET A 8 -49.44 4.94 -29.42
CA MET A 8 -49.28 6.28 -28.86
C MET A 8 -48.02 6.96 -29.41
N ALA A 9 -48.18 8.24 -29.74
CA ALA A 9 -47.23 9.34 -29.61
C ALA A 9 -45.73 9.11 -29.90
N SER A 10 -45.28 9.61 -31.05
CA SER A 10 -43.89 10.02 -31.25
C SER A 10 -43.77 11.54 -31.01
N SER A 11 -43.17 11.95 -29.90
CA SER A 11 -42.71 13.33 -29.69
C SER A 11 -41.20 13.34 -29.44
N SER A 12 -40.48 13.79 -30.45
CA SER A 12 -39.06 14.08 -30.47
C SER A 12 -38.76 15.47 -29.85
N THR A 13 -37.57 15.57 -29.24
CA THR A 13 -36.67 16.74 -29.07
C THR A 13 -36.98 17.83 -28.04
N ALA A 14 -36.17 17.88 -26.95
CA ALA A 14 -35.08 18.86 -26.66
C ALA A 14 -34.53 18.66 -25.20
N PRO A 15 -33.52 19.40 -24.69
CA PRO A 15 -32.08 19.31 -24.99
C PRO A 15 -31.19 19.12 -23.72
N HIS A 16 -30.15 18.27 -23.78
CA HIS A 16 -29.10 18.19 -22.75
C HIS A 16 -27.84 18.97 -23.18
N SER A 17 -27.79 20.29 -23.00
CA SER A 17 -26.55 21.05 -23.26
C SER A 17 -26.24 22.20 -22.29
N SER A 18 -27.11 22.49 -21.33
CA SER A 18 -26.93 23.59 -20.37
C SER A 18 -26.13 23.20 -19.11
N SER A 19 -26.25 21.95 -18.63
CA SER A 19 -25.65 21.52 -17.35
C SER A 19 -24.13 21.32 -17.40
N ALA A 20 -23.58 20.95 -18.57
CA ALA A 20 -22.14 20.72 -18.72
C ALA A 20 -21.31 22.02 -18.70
N LYS A 21 -21.87 23.12 -19.21
CA LYS A 21 -21.19 24.42 -19.24
C LYS A 21 -21.05 25.05 -17.85
N LEU A 22 -22.05 24.85 -16.98
CA LEU A 22 -22.03 25.34 -15.60
C LEU A 22 -20.99 24.61 -14.72
N ALA A 23 -20.81 23.31 -14.90
CA ALA A 23 -19.80 22.55 -14.14
C ALA A 23 -18.36 22.96 -14.52
N GLN A 24 -18.11 23.26 -15.79
CA GLN A 24 -16.81 23.73 -16.28
C GLN A 24 -16.46 25.14 -15.77
N SER A 25 -17.44 26.05 -15.68
CA SER A 25 -17.18 27.41 -15.18
C SER A 25 -16.78 27.39 -13.70
N VAL A 26 -17.45 26.58 -12.87
CA VAL A 26 -17.14 26.44 -11.44
C VAL A 26 -15.74 25.86 -11.20
N ALA A 27 -15.33 24.88 -11.99
CA ALA A 27 -13.99 24.30 -11.90
C ALA A 27 -12.89 25.29 -12.34
N ALA A 28 -13.12 26.05 -13.42
CA ALA A 28 -12.20 27.07 -13.89
C ALA A 28 -12.06 28.23 -12.89
N GLU A 29 -13.16 28.61 -12.24
CA GLU A 29 -13.19 29.69 -11.26
C GLU A 29 -12.56 29.28 -9.92
N ARG A 30 -12.69 28.01 -9.52
CA ARG A 30 -11.93 27.43 -8.40
C ARG A 30 -10.43 27.41 -8.69
N ARG A 31 -9.99 27.08 -9.92
CA ARG A 31 -8.57 27.13 -10.32
C ARG A 31 -7.99 28.54 -10.26
N LYS A 32 -8.79 29.58 -10.56
CA LYS A 32 -8.38 30.99 -10.44
C LYS A 32 -8.24 31.47 -8.98
N LYS A 33 -8.86 30.79 -8.02
CA LYS A 33 -8.75 31.10 -6.58
C LYS A 33 -7.61 30.36 -5.87
N VAL A 34 -6.89 29.48 -6.56
CA VAL A 34 -5.68 28.85 -6.00
C VAL A 34 -4.52 29.81 -6.21
N PHE A 35 -4.20 30.61 -5.19
CA PHE A 35 -2.95 31.36 -5.13
C PHE A 35 -1.78 30.37 -5.01
N LEU A 36 -1.30 29.89 -6.15
CA LEU A 36 0.04 29.31 -6.23
C LEU A 36 1.02 30.50 -6.21
N GLY A 37 1.54 30.84 -5.03
CA GLY A 37 2.81 31.56 -4.97
C GLY A 37 3.91 30.75 -5.66
N GLN A 38 5.12 31.32 -5.80
CA GLN A 38 6.22 30.51 -6.30
C GLN A 38 6.43 29.29 -5.40
N LEU A 39 6.41 28.11 -6.01
CA LEU A 39 6.58 26.84 -5.29
C LEU A 39 7.94 26.89 -4.59
N PRO A 40 8.01 26.71 -3.24
CA PRO A 40 9.27 26.73 -2.53
C PRO A 40 10.27 25.76 -3.16
N VAL A 41 11.55 26.16 -3.23
CA VAL A 41 12.64 25.36 -3.81
C VAL A 41 12.80 23.98 -3.16
N ASP A 42 12.33 23.84 -1.92
CA ASP A 42 12.36 22.61 -1.13
C ASP A 42 11.00 21.92 -1.01
N PHE A 43 10.03 22.27 -1.87
CA PHE A 43 8.76 21.58 -1.91
C PHE A 43 8.96 20.10 -2.26
N LEU A 44 8.43 19.19 -1.44
CA LEU A 44 8.64 17.73 -1.49
C LEU A 44 10.09 17.26 -1.26
N ARG A 45 11.03 18.13 -0.90
CA ARG A 45 12.36 17.68 -0.46
C ARG A 45 12.26 17.19 0.97
N ILE A 46 12.14 15.88 1.11
CA ILE A 46 12.41 15.18 2.37
C ILE A 46 13.89 15.44 2.64
N ALA A 47 14.19 16.20 3.71
CA ALA A 47 15.51 16.72 4.04
C ALA A 47 16.63 15.71 3.71
N VAL A 48 17.28 15.90 2.57
CA VAL A 48 18.61 15.37 2.35
C VAL A 48 19.51 16.27 3.20
N PRO A 49 20.27 15.75 4.18
CA PRO A 49 21.27 16.56 4.83
C PRO A 49 22.27 16.96 3.75
N SER A 50 22.13 18.17 3.22
CA SER A 50 23.14 18.75 2.36
C SER A 50 24.36 19.05 3.24
N PRO A 51 25.57 18.61 2.88
CA PRO A 51 26.78 18.91 3.65
C PRO A 51 27.19 20.40 3.61
N ALA A 52 26.35 21.31 3.09
CA ALA A 52 26.68 22.70 2.81
C ALA A 52 26.14 23.73 3.84
N SER A 53 25.76 23.32 5.05
CA SER A 53 25.49 24.28 6.14
C SER A 53 26.15 23.84 7.45
N VAL A 54 27.46 23.61 7.39
CA VAL A 54 28.34 23.63 8.57
C VAL A 54 29.50 24.58 8.29
N GLU A 55 29.18 25.85 8.05
CA GLU A 55 30.17 26.92 8.11
C GLU A 55 29.76 27.92 9.19
N ARG A 56 30.08 27.56 10.44
CA ARG A 56 30.83 28.45 11.34
C ARG A 56 31.17 27.75 12.65
N GLN A 57 32.45 27.86 13.00
CA GLN A 57 33.09 27.56 14.28
C GLN A 57 33.43 26.08 14.58
N GLN A 58 34.60 25.63 14.10
CA GLN A 58 35.79 25.47 14.95
C GLN A 58 36.97 24.98 14.11
N GLN A 59 38.06 25.74 14.21
CA GLN A 59 39.32 25.53 13.54
C GLN A 59 40.12 24.48 14.32
N GLN A 60 40.04 23.22 13.93
CA GLN A 60 40.97 22.18 14.38
C GLN A 60 41.34 21.30 13.19
N SER A 61 42.62 21.42 12.82
CA SER A 61 43.30 20.66 11.78
C SER A 61 43.23 19.15 12.04
N VAL A 62 42.48 18.43 11.22
CA VAL A 62 42.59 16.97 11.10
C VAL A 62 42.81 16.63 9.64
N VAL A 63 44.00 16.10 9.37
CA VAL A 63 44.43 15.58 8.07
C VAL A 63 43.39 14.58 7.51
N PRO A 64 42.91 14.73 6.26
CA PRO A 64 41.99 13.77 5.68
C PRO A 64 42.76 12.48 5.37
N PHE A 65 42.41 11.41 6.10
CA PHE A 65 42.83 10.06 5.76
C PHE A 65 42.06 9.64 4.50
N TYR A 66 42.71 9.66 3.34
CA TYR A 66 42.11 9.18 2.10
C TYR A 66 42.08 7.66 2.13
N ILE A 67 40.90 7.07 2.37
CA ILE A 67 40.68 5.66 2.09
C ILE A 67 40.54 5.55 0.56
N ALA A 68 41.65 5.28 -0.13
CA ALA A 68 41.72 5.19 -1.59
C ALA A 68 41.37 3.80 -2.15
N ASP A 69 40.69 2.95 -1.36
CA ASP A 69 40.30 1.62 -1.82
C ASP A 69 38.83 1.64 -2.29
N PRO A 70 38.54 1.49 -3.60
CA PRO A 70 37.19 1.56 -4.15
C PRO A 70 36.22 0.55 -3.53
N ASN A 71 36.72 -0.62 -3.10
CA ASN A 71 35.91 -1.65 -2.48
C ASN A 71 35.42 -1.26 -1.08
N LEU A 72 36.24 -0.57 -0.30
CA LEU A 72 35.86 -0.09 1.04
C LEU A 72 34.82 1.04 0.94
N VAL A 73 34.95 1.94 -0.04
CA VAL A 73 33.97 2.99 -0.30
C VAL A 73 32.62 2.41 -0.73
N ALA A 74 32.63 1.41 -1.63
CA ALA A 74 31.41 0.73 -2.07
C ALA A 74 30.71 -0.01 -0.91
N GLN A 75 31.49 -0.68 -0.05
CA GLN A 75 30.96 -1.36 1.13
C GLN A 75 30.37 -0.37 2.15
N GLN A 76 31.04 0.75 2.39
CA GLN A 76 30.53 1.82 3.26
C GLN A 76 29.25 2.45 2.70
N ALA A 77 29.17 2.69 1.38
CA ALA A 77 27.98 3.22 0.73
C ALA A 77 26.79 2.25 0.82
N LEU A 78 27.04 0.94 0.70
CA LEU A 78 26.02 -0.10 0.90
C LEU A 78 25.49 -0.10 2.33
N LEU A 79 26.37 -0.03 3.33
CA LEU A 79 25.96 0.08 4.73
C LEU A 79 25.17 1.38 4.94
N GLN A 80 25.67 2.54 4.51
CA GLN A 80 24.96 3.81 4.64
C GLN A 80 23.60 3.80 3.93
N ALA A 81 23.47 3.18 2.76
CA ALA A 81 22.21 3.01 2.05
C ALA A 81 21.24 2.11 2.82
N GLN A 82 21.73 1.01 3.40
CA GLN A 82 20.94 0.16 4.29
C GLN A 82 20.50 0.93 5.54
N HIS A 83 21.41 1.65 6.19
CA HIS A 83 21.10 2.51 7.34
C HIS A 83 20.10 3.60 6.97
N ALA A 84 20.20 4.24 5.81
CA ALA A 84 19.25 5.26 5.35
C ALA A 84 17.85 4.66 5.10
N PHE A 85 17.78 3.47 4.50
CA PHE A 85 16.54 2.72 4.33
C PHE A 85 15.89 2.35 5.69
N TYR A 86 16.71 1.97 6.67
CA TYR A 86 16.24 1.65 8.03
C TYR A 86 16.11 2.86 8.96
N SER A 87 16.61 4.05 8.61
CA SER A 87 16.53 5.24 9.47
C SER A 87 15.31 6.10 9.16
N PHE A 88 14.74 6.01 7.96
CA PHE A 88 13.57 6.81 7.61
C PHE A 88 12.28 6.25 8.24
N VAL A 89 11.77 6.94 9.26
CA VAL A 89 10.45 6.71 9.85
C VAL A 89 9.58 7.91 9.50
N PRO A 90 8.51 7.74 8.71
CA PRO A 90 7.60 8.84 8.39
C PRO A 90 7.06 9.51 9.66
N PRO A 91 6.78 10.83 9.63
CA PRO A 91 6.14 11.51 10.76
C PRO A 91 4.86 10.77 11.18
N ASN A 92 4.55 10.77 12.48
CA ASN A 92 3.39 10.08 13.05
C ASN A 92 3.39 8.54 12.87
N THR A 93 4.58 7.92 12.82
CA THR A 93 4.74 6.47 12.81
C THR A 93 5.15 5.96 14.20
N ARG A 94 4.40 5.00 14.74
CA ARG A 94 4.68 4.31 16.00
C ARG A 94 5.87 3.35 15.89
N GLY A 95 6.04 2.73 14.72
CA GLY A 95 7.12 1.78 14.46
C GLY A 95 6.96 1.10 13.11
N ARG A 96 7.68 -0.01 12.92
CA ARG A 96 7.55 -0.87 11.75
C ARG A 96 7.14 -2.26 12.20
N ILE A 97 6.41 -2.93 11.32
CA ILE A 97 6.05 -4.34 11.49
C ILE A 97 6.44 -5.10 10.24
N SER A 98 6.86 -6.34 10.45
CA SER A 98 7.07 -7.35 9.43
C SER A 98 5.92 -8.35 9.53
N ILE A 99 5.18 -8.50 8.44
CA ILE A 99 4.05 -9.42 8.31
C ILE A 99 4.45 -10.48 7.28
N THR A 100 4.58 -11.72 7.70
CA THR A 100 4.78 -12.86 6.82
C THR A 100 3.45 -13.57 6.58
N VAL A 101 2.96 -13.51 5.35
CA VAL A 101 1.80 -14.29 4.91
C VAL A 101 2.30 -15.66 4.44
N VAL A 102 1.98 -16.71 5.20
CA VAL A 102 2.56 -18.05 5.00
C VAL A 102 1.70 -18.86 4.02
N GLU A 103 0.49 -19.24 4.45
CA GLU A 103 -0.43 -20.10 3.70
C GLU A 103 -1.88 -19.89 4.16
N ALA A 104 -2.86 -20.35 3.37
CA ALA A 104 -4.27 -20.36 3.75
C ALA A 104 -4.91 -21.74 3.56
N LYS A 105 -6.01 -21.96 4.27
CA LYS A 105 -6.91 -23.12 4.11
C LYS A 105 -8.30 -22.60 3.77
N LEU A 106 -8.67 -22.73 2.49
CA LEU A 106 -9.93 -22.25 1.93
C LEU A 106 -10.91 -23.42 1.76
N VAL A 107 -12.20 -23.14 1.92
CA VAL A 107 -13.24 -24.17 1.92
C VAL A 107 -13.71 -24.52 0.50
N LYS A 108 -13.77 -23.53 -0.39
CA LYS A 108 -14.34 -23.65 -1.75
C LYS A 108 -13.34 -23.21 -2.82
N ASN A 109 -13.48 -23.78 -4.01
CA ASN A 109 -12.89 -23.23 -5.23
C ASN A 109 -13.96 -22.36 -5.90
N TYR A 110 -13.65 -21.09 -6.16
CA TYR A 110 -14.57 -20.10 -6.70
C TYR A 110 -14.50 -20.04 -8.24
N GLY A 111 -14.58 -21.20 -8.90
CA GLY A 111 -14.51 -21.27 -10.37
C GLY A 111 -14.50 -22.69 -10.92
N LEU A 112 -14.58 -22.79 -12.26
CA LEU A 112 -14.43 -24.07 -13.00
C LEU A 112 -12.98 -24.56 -13.00
N ILE A 113 -12.03 -23.62 -13.04
CA ILE A 113 -10.60 -23.87 -12.97
C ILE A 113 -10.10 -23.68 -11.54
N ARG A 114 -8.91 -24.22 -11.23
CA ARG A 114 -8.29 -24.01 -9.93
C ARG A 114 -7.94 -22.53 -9.76
N MET A 115 -8.17 -22.03 -8.55
CA MET A 115 -7.91 -20.64 -8.18
C MET A 115 -6.42 -20.30 -8.16
N ASP A 116 -6.13 -19.03 -8.43
CA ASP A 116 -4.82 -18.38 -8.39
C ASP A 116 -4.81 -17.29 -7.31
N PRO A 117 -4.84 -17.67 -6.01
CA PRO A 117 -5.11 -16.69 -4.97
C PRO A 117 -3.89 -15.84 -4.61
N TYR A 118 -4.12 -14.57 -4.29
CA TYR A 118 -3.14 -13.64 -3.72
C TYR A 118 -3.72 -12.90 -2.52
N CYS A 119 -2.85 -12.36 -1.67
CA CYS A 119 -3.24 -11.60 -0.50
C CYS A 119 -3.03 -10.11 -0.71
N CYS A 120 -4.02 -9.31 -0.31
CA CYS A 120 -3.96 -7.87 -0.18
C CYS A 120 -3.97 -7.51 1.31
N VAL A 121 -2.88 -6.91 1.81
CA VAL A 121 -2.69 -6.54 3.21
C VAL A 121 -2.73 -5.03 3.31
N ARG A 122 -3.63 -4.51 4.16
CA ARG A 122 -3.77 -3.07 4.41
C ARG A 122 -3.44 -2.73 5.87
N VAL A 123 -2.42 -1.89 6.04
CA VAL A 123 -1.97 -1.35 7.34
C VAL A 123 -2.16 0.17 7.31
N GLY A 124 -3.12 0.68 8.09
CA GLY A 124 -3.53 2.08 7.98
C GLY A 124 -3.98 2.43 6.56
N ASN A 125 -3.26 3.35 5.91
CA ASN A 125 -3.54 3.79 4.54
C ASN A 125 -2.69 3.06 3.48
N SER A 126 -1.73 2.25 3.90
CA SER A 126 -0.82 1.53 2.99
C SER A 126 -1.40 0.17 2.63
N VAL A 127 -1.29 -0.20 1.36
CA VAL A 127 -1.76 -1.47 0.81
C VAL A 127 -0.59 -2.20 0.16
N PHE A 128 -0.48 -3.50 0.42
CA PHE A 128 0.59 -4.38 -0.07
C PHE A 128 -0.03 -5.65 -0.63
N GLU A 129 0.55 -6.17 -1.71
CA GLU A 129 0.05 -7.39 -2.34
C GLU A 129 1.15 -8.45 -2.42
N THR A 130 0.75 -9.71 -2.25
CA THR A 130 1.63 -10.85 -2.51
C THR A 130 1.56 -11.22 -4.00
N PRO A 131 2.60 -11.87 -4.55
CA PRO A 131 2.42 -12.62 -5.79
C PRO A 131 1.27 -13.63 -5.65
N ARG A 132 0.59 -13.96 -6.75
CA ARG A 132 -0.40 -15.04 -6.75
C ARG A 132 0.25 -16.42 -6.57
N SER A 133 -0.47 -17.30 -5.89
CA SER A 133 -0.15 -18.71 -5.78
C SER A 133 -0.73 -19.44 -6.99
N VAL A 134 0.09 -19.64 -8.03
CA VAL A 134 -0.33 -20.25 -9.30
C VAL A 134 -0.94 -21.63 -9.06
N SER A 135 -2.20 -21.82 -9.44
CA SER A 135 -2.97 -23.04 -9.25
C SER A 135 -2.95 -23.50 -7.78
N GLY A 136 -3.01 -22.54 -6.84
CA GLY A 136 -2.96 -22.77 -5.39
C GLY A 136 -4.25 -23.36 -4.82
N GLY A 137 -5.38 -23.11 -5.48
CA GLY A 137 -6.68 -23.70 -5.11
C GLY A 137 -7.03 -23.46 -3.64
N LYS A 138 -7.38 -24.53 -2.91
CA LYS A 138 -7.82 -24.45 -1.51
C LYS A 138 -6.69 -24.29 -0.49
N THR A 139 -5.44 -24.52 -0.88
CA THR A 139 -4.29 -24.51 0.04
C THR A 139 -3.13 -23.71 -0.53
N PRO A 140 -3.32 -22.42 -0.83
CA PRO A 140 -2.26 -21.60 -1.38
C PRO A 140 -1.16 -21.31 -0.36
N LYS A 141 0.05 -21.15 -0.87
CA LYS A 141 1.25 -20.80 -0.10
C LYS A 141 1.95 -19.62 -0.77
N TRP A 142 2.38 -18.67 0.05
CA TRP A 142 3.05 -17.44 -0.41
C TRP A 142 4.41 -17.28 0.22
N ASN A 143 4.54 -17.53 1.52
CA ASN A 143 5.77 -17.28 2.30
C ASN A 143 6.35 -15.88 2.01
N ARG A 144 5.47 -14.87 2.00
CA ARG A 144 5.84 -13.51 1.60
C ARG A 144 5.92 -12.59 2.81
N ILE A 145 7.07 -11.95 2.97
CA ILE A 145 7.30 -10.90 3.96
C ILE A 145 6.86 -9.55 3.40
N ILE A 146 6.07 -8.83 4.19
CA ILE A 146 5.59 -7.47 3.93
C ILE A 146 6.06 -6.59 5.09
N ASN A 147 6.89 -5.60 4.79
CA ASN A 147 7.34 -4.61 5.77
C ASN A 147 6.46 -3.38 5.66
N ALA A 148 5.81 -3.00 6.76
CA ALA A 148 4.90 -1.87 6.81
C ALA A 148 5.27 -0.91 7.95
N TYR A 149 5.14 0.38 7.69
CA TYR A 149 5.10 1.38 8.75
C TYR A 149 3.75 1.28 9.48
N LEU A 150 3.79 1.36 10.80
CA LEU A 150 2.60 1.35 11.64
C LEU A 150 2.35 2.77 12.19
N PRO A 151 1.35 3.50 11.67
CA PRO A 151 1.00 4.82 12.18
C PRO A 151 0.51 4.79 13.64
N TYR A 152 0.60 5.91 14.36
CA TYR A 152 -0.04 6.02 15.67
C TYR A 152 -1.56 5.82 15.56
N GLY A 153 -2.14 5.12 16.53
CA GLY A 153 -3.57 4.77 16.56
C GLY A 153 -3.97 3.60 15.66
N VAL A 154 -3.04 3.04 14.87
CA VAL A 154 -3.30 1.81 14.10
C VAL A 154 -2.91 0.61 14.97
N GLU A 155 -3.91 -0.17 15.37
CA GLU A 155 -3.74 -1.35 16.23
C GLU A 155 -4.15 -2.64 15.51
N SER A 156 -4.34 -2.58 14.20
CA SER A 156 -4.80 -3.71 13.41
C SER A 156 -4.43 -3.55 11.94
N PHE A 157 -4.53 -4.64 11.20
CA PHE A 157 -4.44 -4.64 9.74
C PHE A 157 -5.56 -5.49 9.15
N TYR A 158 -5.89 -5.21 7.90
CA TYR A 158 -6.82 -6.01 7.12
C TYR A 158 -6.04 -6.93 6.20
N LEU A 159 -6.45 -8.20 6.12
CA LEU A 159 -5.96 -9.15 5.16
C LEU A 159 -7.14 -9.62 4.32
N GLN A 160 -7.04 -9.45 3.01
CA GLN A 160 -8.01 -9.94 2.04
C GLN A 160 -7.31 -10.94 1.13
N ILE A 161 -8.01 -11.98 0.72
CA ILE A 161 -7.54 -12.97 -0.24
C ILE A 161 -8.43 -12.83 -1.47
N TYR A 162 -7.79 -12.62 -2.61
CA TYR A 162 -8.43 -12.52 -3.91
C TYR A 162 -8.09 -13.74 -4.75
N ASP A 163 -8.97 -14.12 -5.67
CA ASP A 163 -8.68 -15.06 -6.76
C ASP A 163 -8.46 -14.28 -8.06
N GLU A 164 -7.25 -14.36 -8.63
CA GLU A 164 -6.92 -13.69 -9.90
C GLU A 164 -7.68 -14.34 -11.05
N LYS A 165 -8.36 -13.53 -11.87
CA LYS A 165 -9.12 -14.01 -13.02
C LYS A 165 -8.55 -13.46 -14.32
N ALA A 166 -8.38 -14.34 -15.31
CA ALA A 166 -7.83 -13.95 -16.61
C ALA A 166 -8.73 -13.00 -17.42
N PHE A 167 -10.06 -13.07 -17.24
CA PHE A 167 -11.03 -12.38 -18.10
C PHE A 167 -12.07 -11.54 -17.35
N THR A 168 -12.12 -11.62 -16.03
CA THR A 168 -13.06 -10.89 -15.19
C THR A 168 -12.30 -10.13 -14.11
N ALA A 169 -13.01 -9.27 -13.37
CA ALA A 169 -12.43 -8.69 -12.16
C ALA A 169 -12.09 -9.81 -11.15
N ASP A 170 -11.04 -9.57 -10.39
CA ASP A 170 -10.63 -10.46 -9.30
C ASP A 170 -11.71 -10.47 -8.22
N GLU A 171 -11.94 -11.67 -7.68
CA GLU A 171 -12.97 -11.90 -6.69
C GLU A 171 -12.34 -11.95 -5.29
N CYS A 172 -12.85 -11.17 -4.34
CA CYS A 172 -12.46 -11.31 -2.93
C CYS A 172 -13.12 -12.57 -2.35
N ILE A 173 -12.32 -13.60 -2.09
CA ILE A 173 -12.78 -14.93 -1.68
C ILE A 173 -12.76 -15.15 -0.17
N ALA A 174 -11.96 -14.36 0.56
CA ALA A 174 -11.86 -14.42 2.01
C ALA A 174 -11.24 -13.14 2.58
N TRP A 175 -11.54 -12.81 3.85
CA TRP A 175 -10.91 -11.67 4.53
C TRP A 175 -10.84 -11.87 6.04
N ALA A 176 -9.92 -11.17 6.69
CA ALA A 176 -9.80 -11.04 8.14
C ALA A 176 -9.38 -9.63 8.54
N HIS A 177 -9.81 -9.24 9.74
CA HIS A 177 -9.34 -8.07 10.45
C HIS A 177 -8.53 -8.55 11.65
N ILE A 178 -7.22 -8.32 11.64
CA ILE A 178 -6.28 -8.87 12.61
C ILE A 178 -5.82 -7.74 13.53
N ILE A 179 -6.14 -7.87 14.82
CA ILE A 179 -5.71 -6.96 15.88
C ILE A 179 -4.28 -7.33 16.27
N LEU A 180 -3.41 -6.33 16.32
CA LEU A 180 -2.02 -6.45 16.74
C LEU A 180 -1.97 -6.46 18.27
N PRO A 181 -1.59 -7.58 18.92
CA PRO A 181 -1.51 -7.59 20.38
C PRO A 181 -0.27 -6.83 20.84
N ASN A 182 -0.32 -6.32 22.07
CA ASN A 182 0.73 -5.45 22.60
C ASN A 182 2.11 -6.10 22.69
N GLY A 183 2.16 -7.42 22.80
CA GLY A 183 3.39 -8.20 22.88
C GLY A 183 4.34 -8.00 21.69
N ILE A 184 3.81 -7.75 20.48
CA ILE A 184 4.68 -7.52 19.31
C ILE A 184 5.61 -6.33 19.48
N PHE A 185 5.18 -5.32 20.25
CA PHE A 185 5.97 -4.11 20.50
C PHE A 185 7.02 -4.32 21.59
N ALA A 186 6.93 -5.41 22.33
CA ALA A 186 7.96 -5.89 23.25
C ALA A 186 8.96 -6.84 22.57
N GLY A 187 8.86 -7.04 21.25
CA GLY A 187 9.72 -7.92 20.47
C GLY A 187 9.19 -9.36 20.33
N GLU A 188 7.95 -9.63 20.76
CA GLU A 188 7.36 -10.95 20.56
C GLU A 188 7.05 -11.21 19.08
N ILE A 189 7.28 -12.45 18.65
CA ILE A 189 6.91 -12.93 17.32
C ILE A 189 5.66 -13.77 17.47
N ILE A 190 4.62 -13.41 16.74
CA ILE A 190 3.37 -14.18 16.68
C ILE A 190 3.40 -14.99 15.41
N ASP A 191 3.07 -16.27 15.49
CA ASP A 191 2.89 -17.17 14.34
C ASP A 191 1.65 -18.01 14.62
N ASP A 192 0.51 -17.62 14.05
CA ASP A 192 -0.78 -18.23 14.37
C ASP A 192 -1.73 -18.29 13.16
N TRP A 193 -2.78 -19.09 13.31
CA TRP A 193 -3.91 -19.19 12.40
C TRP A 193 -4.99 -18.18 12.75
N TYR A 194 -5.33 -17.33 11.80
CA TYR A 194 -6.41 -16.37 11.91
C TYR A 194 -7.63 -16.86 11.13
N GLN A 195 -8.80 -16.78 11.75
CA GLN A 195 -10.06 -17.03 11.06
C GLN A 195 -10.31 -15.91 10.05
N LEU A 196 -10.61 -16.30 8.82
CA LEU A 196 -11.17 -15.45 7.78
C LEU A 196 -12.71 -15.53 7.86
N SER A 197 -13.42 -14.96 6.88
CA SER A 197 -14.87 -15.06 6.66
C SER A 197 -15.39 -16.51 6.44
N GLY A 198 -15.15 -17.41 7.39
CA GLY A 198 -15.42 -18.85 7.36
C GLY A 198 -14.26 -19.72 6.83
N GLN A 199 -13.03 -19.20 6.77
CA GLN A 199 -11.81 -19.92 6.32
C GLN A 199 -10.65 -19.61 7.29
N GLN A 200 -9.41 -20.03 7.00
CA GLN A 200 -8.25 -19.74 7.86
C GLN A 200 -7.01 -19.33 7.06
N VAL A 201 -6.18 -18.45 7.63
CA VAL A 201 -4.86 -18.05 7.11
C VAL A 201 -3.82 -18.14 8.22
N ARG A 202 -2.63 -18.62 7.91
CA ARG A 202 -1.49 -18.59 8.83
C ARG A 202 -0.65 -17.35 8.54
N VAL A 203 -0.47 -16.53 9.57
CA VAL A 203 0.29 -15.28 9.47
C VAL A 203 1.28 -15.22 10.63
N GLN A 204 2.50 -14.81 10.31
CA GLN A 204 3.50 -14.48 11.31
C GLN A 204 3.74 -12.97 11.34
N VAL A 205 3.76 -12.35 12.51
CA VAL A 205 3.91 -10.90 12.69
C VAL A 205 4.91 -10.59 13.79
N HIS A 206 5.79 -9.61 13.56
CA HIS A 206 6.70 -9.07 14.58
C HIS A 206 7.05 -7.60 14.30
N SER A 207 7.49 -6.86 15.32
CA SER A 207 8.08 -5.53 15.11
C SER A 207 9.49 -5.63 14.50
N ILE A 208 9.90 -4.61 13.74
CA ILE A 208 11.27 -4.47 13.19
C ILE A 208 11.82 -3.07 13.43
#